data_AF-A0A2M8Z350-F1
#
_entry.id   AF-A0A2M8Z350-F1
#
_cell.length_a   1.000
_cell.length_b   1.000
_cell.length_c   1.000
_cell.angle_alpha   90.00
_cell.angle_beta   90.00
_cell.angle_gamma   90.00
#
_symmetry.space_group_name_H-M   'P 1'
#
loop_
_entity.id
_entity.type
_entity.pdbx_description
1 polymer ?
#
loop_
_entity_poly.entity_id
_entity_poly.type
_entity_poly.pdbx_seq_one_letter_code
_entity_poly.pdbx_strand_id
1 'polypeptide(L)'
;MDCKEKFRKTVEDFLPYNEQEERDKEMLLQYLSSGESIFSRESLGAHMSASAWVVNRSHDKVLMAYHNIYDSWAWTGGHADGEMNLLQVAVREAMEETGIRTVRPVTEDIFSLEVLTVDGHEKRGAYVSSHLHLNVTYLLEADDREVLHKKADENSAVGWFGVEECLKAVNEPWMRERIYQKLLDKMRDINF
;
A
#
# COMPACT_ATOMS: atom_id res chain seq x y z
N MET A 1 17.74 7.31 -18.03
CA MET A 1 16.26 7.43 -18.02
C MET A 1 15.90 8.13 -16.73
N ASP A 2 15.07 9.17 -16.80
CA ASP A 2 14.57 9.87 -15.61
C ASP A 2 13.85 8.87 -14.69
N CYS A 3 13.94 9.04 -13.36
CA CYS A 3 13.34 8.11 -12.39
C CYS A 3 11.81 8.03 -12.57
N LYS A 4 11.18 9.16 -12.89
CA LYS A 4 9.75 9.23 -13.23
C LYS A 4 9.42 8.43 -14.50
N GLU A 5 10.26 8.55 -15.54
CA GLU A 5 10.08 7.80 -16.79
C GLU A 5 10.27 6.28 -16.59
N LYS A 6 11.22 5.89 -15.73
CA LYS A 6 11.38 4.48 -15.34
C LYS A 6 10.12 3.95 -14.67
N PHE A 7 9.60 4.68 -13.68
CA PHE A 7 8.39 4.28 -12.97
C PHE A 7 7.18 4.23 -13.90
N ARG A 8 7.03 5.23 -14.78
CA ARG A 8 5.99 5.23 -15.82
C ARG A 8 6.06 3.97 -16.67
N LYS A 9 7.25 3.58 -17.14
CA LYS A 9 7.42 2.35 -17.91
C LYS A 9 6.99 1.11 -17.12
N THR A 10 7.33 1.02 -15.83
CA THR A 10 6.88 -0.05 -14.94
C THR A 10 5.35 -0.11 -14.86
N VAL A 11 4.66 1.03 -14.76
CA VAL A 11 3.19 1.08 -14.77
C VAL A 11 2.61 0.69 -16.13
N GLU A 12 3.23 1.14 -17.24
CA GLU A 12 2.81 0.76 -18.59
C GLU A 12 2.91 -0.77 -18.82
N ASP A 13 3.95 -1.40 -18.26
CA ASP A 13 4.18 -2.85 -18.36
C ASP A 13 3.40 -3.68 -17.33
N PHE A 14 2.91 -3.05 -16.25
CA PHE A 14 2.09 -3.73 -15.24
C PHE A 14 0.87 -4.40 -15.89
N LEU A 15 0.70 -5.69 -15.67
CA LEU A 15 -0.45 -6.44 -16.18
C LEU A 15 -1.57 -6.42 -15.14
N PRO A 16 -2.71 -5.75 -15.42
CA PRO A 16 -3.84 -5.72 -14.51
C PRO A 16 -4.38 -7.13 -14.27
N TYR A 17 -4.73 -7.41 -13.01
CA TYR A 17 -5.34 -8.67 -12.61
C TYR A 17 -6.85 -8.69 -12.82
N ASN A 18 -7.51 -7.54 -12.74
CA ASN A 18 -8.94 -7.41 -12.91
C ASN A 18 -9.33 -6.01 -13.44
N GLU A 19 -10.63 -5.82 -13.68
CA GLU A 19 -11.19 -4.56 -14.20
C GLU A 19 -10.83 -3.34 -13.32
N GLN A 20 -10.76 -3.49 -11.99
CA GLN A 20 -10.38 -2.39 -11.11
C GLN A 20 -8.95 -1.93 -11.40
N GLU A 21 -8.00 -2.85 -11.50
CA GLU A 21 -6.61 -2.50 -11.83
C GLU A 21 -6.47 -1.93 -13.26
N GLU A 22 -7.30 -2.38 -14.22
CA GLU A 22 -7.31 -1.81 -15.58
C GLU A 22 -7.68 -0.31 -15.53
N ARG A 23 -8.76 0.02 -14.82
CA ARG A 23 -9.25 1.41 -14.70
C ARG A 23 -8.31 2.29 -13.90
N ASP A 24 -7.77 1.77 -12.79
CA ASP A 24 -6.87 2.53 -11.95
C ASP A 24 -5.51 2.73 -12.62
N LYS A 25 -5.04 1.75 -13.41
CA LYS A 25 -3.86 1.91 -14.27
C LYS A 25 -4.07 3.03 -15.30
N GLU A 26 -5.22 3.07 -15.97
CA GLU A 26 -5.57 4.14 -16.92
C GLU A 26 -5.48 5.52 -16.25
N MET A 27 -6.06 5.68 -15.06
CA MET A 27 -6.02 6.94 -14.30
C MET A 27 -4.60 7.30 -13.85
N LEU A 28 -3.85 6.32 -13.33
CA LEU A 28 -2.49 6.56 -12.84
C LEU A 28 -1.55 6.99 -13.98
N LEU A 29 -1.70 6.42 -15.17
CA LEU A 29 -0.96 6.84 -16.38
C LEU A 29 -1.34 8.26 -16.85
N GLN A 30 -2.60 8.68 -16.67
CA GLN A 30 -3.03 10.05 -16.95
C GLN A 30 -2.33 11.05 -16.02
N TYR A 31 -2.31 10.78 -14.71
CA TYR A 31 -1.59 11.60 -13.73
C TYR A 31 -0.09 11.64 -13.97
N LEU A 32 0.53 10.51 -14.31
CA LEU A 32 1.95 10.48 -14.68
C LEU A 32 2.26 11.37 -15.89
N SER A 33 1.28 11.51 -16.80
CA SER A 33 1.38 12.33 -18.01
C SER A 33 0.91 13.78 -17.84
N SER A 34 0.28 14.16 -16.71
CA SER A 34 -0.32 15.50 -16.53
C SER A 34 0.72 16.61 -16.29
N GLY A 35 1.94 16.24 -15.88
CA GLY A 35 2.99 17.18 -15.50
C GLY A 35 2.90 17.64 -14.04
N GLU A 36 1.88 17.20 -13.29
CA GLU A 36 1.76 17.49 -11.85
C GLU A 36 2.88 16.83 -11.04
N SER A 37 3.22 17.46 -9.91
CA SER A 37 4.20 16.99 -8.93
C SER A 37 3.64 15.86 -8.04
N ILE A 38 3.07 14.83 -8.65
CA ILE A 38 2.31 13.77 -7.96
C ILE A 38 3.14 12.93 -6.98
N PHE A 39 4.48 13.02 -6.97
CA PHE A 39 5.30 12.36 -5.95
C PHE A 39 5.41 13.16 -4.64
N SER A 40 4.81 14.34 -4.58
CA SER A 40 4.78 15.22 -3.41
C SER A 40 3.35 15.52 -3.01
N ARG A 41 3.11 15.67 -1.70
CA ARG A 41 1.84 16.14 -1.13
C ARG A 41 1.52 17.61 -1.44
N GLU A 42 2.43 18.33 -2.10
CA GLU A 42 2.12 19.62 -2.73
C GLU A 42 1.06 19.47 -3.83
N SER A 43 0.94 18.28 -4.43
CA SER A 43 -0.18 17.92 -5.29
C SER A 43 -1.42 17.61 -4.44
N LEU A 44 -2.30 18.61 -4.32
CA LEU A 44 -3.46 18.57 -3.43
C LEU A 44 -4.57 17.62 -3.91
N GLY A 45 -4.67 17.37 -5.21
CA GLY A 45 -5.74 16.53 -5.78
C GLY A 45 -5.42 15.04 -5.77
N ALA A 46 -4.17 14.69 -6.06
CA ALA A 46 -3.72 13.31 -6.11
C ALA A 46 -2.21 13.21 -5.90
N HIS A 47 -1.74 12.20 -5.16
CA HIS A 47 -0.30 11.95 -5.02
C HIS A 47 0.01 10.47 -4.77
N MET A 48 1.26 10.09 -5.07
CA MET A 48 1.75 8.73 -5.01
C MET A 48 1.87 8.26 -3.57
N SER A 49 1.41 7.04 -3.34
CA SER A 49 1.64 6.28 -2.12
C SER A 49 2.17 4.89 -2.47
N ALA A 50 2.77 4.24 -1.49
CA ALA A 50 3.18 2.85 -1.60
C ALA A 50 2.68 2.05 -0.39
N SER A 51 2.12 0.88 -0.65
CA SER A 51 1.65 -0.06 0.37
C SER A 51 2.51 -1.31 0.40
N ALA A 52 2.62 -1.89 1.59
CA ALA A 52 3.30 -3.15 1.84
C ALA A 52 2.27 -4.22 2.20
N TRP A 53 2.11 -5.20 1.32
CA TRP A 53 1.42 -6.44 1.64
C TRP A 53 2.45 -7.43 2.19
N VAL A 54 2.60 -7.43 3.51
CA VAL A 54 3.66 -8.18 4.21
C VAL A 54 3.13 -9.54 4.63
N VAL A 55 3.79 -10.60 4.16
CA VAL A 55 3.47 -12.00 4.47
C VAL A 55 4.58 -12.65 5.28
N ASN A 56 4.26 -13.71 6.02
CA ASN A 56 5.28 -14.51 6.71
C ASN A 56 5.92 -15.51 5.73
N ARG A 57 7.02 -16.17 6.12
CA ARG A 57 7.74 -17.11 5.22
C ARG A 57 6.93 -18.29 4.69
N SER A 58 5.85 -18.67 5.38
CA SER A 58 4.95 -19.75 4.95
C SER A 58 3.80 -19.24 4.08
N HIS A 59 3.73 -17.92 3.85
CA HIS A 59 2.66 -17.20 3.16
C HIS A 59 1.26 -17.52 3.67
N ASP A 60 1.14 -17.95 4.93
CA ASP A 60 -0.13 -18.30 5.58
C ASP A 60 -0.64 -17.20 6.51
N LYS A 61 0.16 -16.16 6.75
CA LYS A 61 -0.22 -14.98 7.52
C LYS A 61 0.15 -13.68 6.83
N VAL A 62 -0.63 -12.64 7.13
CA VAL A 62 -0.44 -11.25 6.72
C VAL A 62 -0.26 -10.37 7.94
N LEU A 63 0.71 -9.46 7.89
CA LEU A 63 0.93 -8.46 8.93
C LEU A 63 0.06 -7.23 8.67
N MET A 64 -0.68 -6.81 9.68
CA MET A 64 -1.59 -5.66 9.62
C MET A 64 -1.37 -4.71 10.78
N ALA A 65 -1.77 -3.45 10.59
CA ALA A 65 -1.82 -2.42 11.62
C ALA A 65 -3.26 -1.94 11.82
N TYR A 66 -3.64 -1.63 13.06
CA TYR A 66 -4.94 -1.05 13.38
C TYR A 66 -4.86 0.48 13.29
N HIS A 67 -5.44 1.05 12.23
CA HIS A 67 -5.41 2.50 12.01
C HIS A 67 -6.54 3.18 12.77
N ASN A 68 -6.19 4.18 13.59
CA ASN A 68 -7.16 4.88 14.42
C ASN A 68 -8.13 5.75 13.60
N ILE A 69 -7.69 6.26 12.45
CA ILE A 69 -8.51 7.11 11.57
C ILE A 69 -9.58 6.26 10.86
N TYR A 70 -9.20 5.08 10.37
CA TYR A 70 -10.09 4.19 9.64
C TYR A 70 -10.90 3.25 10.53
N ASP A 71 -10.55 3.18 11.82
CA ASP A 71 -11.14 2.25 12.80
C ASP A 71 -11.16 0.80 12.27
N SER A 72 -10.04 0.39 11.67
CA SER A 72 -9.93 -0.82 10.85
C SER A 72 -8.50 -1.35 10.85
N TRP A 73 -8.37 -2.68 10.75
CA TRP A 73 -7.08 -3.29 10.41
C TRP A 73 -6.80 -3.11 8.92
N ALA A 74 -5.59 -2.66 8.59
CA ALA A 74 -5.15 -2.43 7.22
C ALA A 74 -3.73 -2.96 7.00
N TRP A 75 -3.32 -3.02 5.73
CA TRP A 75 -1.90 -3.10 5.37
C TRP A 75 -1.11 -1.91 5.94
N THR A 76 0.20 -1.87 5.72
CA THR A 76 1.02 -0.69 6.03
C THR A 76 1.36 0.06 4.75
N GLY A 77 1.69 1.34 4.86
CA GLY A 77 2.01 2.16 3.69
C GLY A 77 1.96 3.65 3.95
N GLY A 78 2.45 4.41 2.99
CA GLY A 78 2.64 5.84 3.16
C GLY A 78 2.90 6.59 1.86
N HIS A 79 3.03 7.90 1.98
CA HIS A 79 3.24 8.80 0.86
C HIS A 79 4.66 8.65 0.30
N ALA A 80 4.80 8.92 -1.00
CA ALA A 80 6.11 8.97 -1.65
C ALA A 80 7.02 10.08 -1.10
N ASP A 81 6.46 11.26 -0.81
CA ASP A 81 7.17 12.43 -0.25
C ASP A 81 8.51 12.75 -0.97
N GLY A 82 8.50 12.67 -2.31
CA GLY A 82 9.64 12.93 -3.18
C GLY A 82 10.48 11.69 -3.52
N GLU A 83 10.28 10.56 -2.84
CA GLU A 83 10.90 9.28 -3.20
C GLU A 83 10.20 8.67 -4.41
N MET A 84 10.99 8.31 -5.44
CA MET A 84 10.46 7.70 -6.67
C MET A 84 10.66 6.17 -6.67
N ASN A 85 11.48 5.64 -5.78
CA ASN A 85 11.58 4.21 -5.52
C ASN A 85 10.49 3.78 -4.51
N LEU A 86 9.30 3.52 -5.01
CA LEU A 86 8.14 3.20 -4.18
C LEU A 86 8.27 1.87 -3.44
N LEU A 87 9.12 0.94 -3.89
CA LEU A 87 9.46 -0.25 -3.11
C LEU A 87 10.19 0.12 -1.81
N GLN A 88 11.12 1.09 -1.86
CA GLN A 88 11.78 1.58 -0.65
C GLN A 88 10.80 2.27 0.30
N VAL A 89 9.82 2.99 -0.24
CA VAL A 89 8.73 3.58 0.56
C VAL A 89 7.97 2.47 1.28
N ALA A 90 7.47 1.46 0.56
CA ALA A 90 6.72 0.35 1.16
C ALA A 90 7.53 -0.40 2.24
N VAL A 91 8.81 -0.71 1.97
CA VAL A 91 9.69 -1.36 2.96
C VAL A 91 9.87 -0.50 4.20
N ARG A 92 10.13 0.81 4.02
CA ARG A 92 10.33 1.74 5.13
C ARG A 92 9.07 1.86 5.99
N GLU A 93 7.91 2.06 5.38
CA GLU A 93 6.63 2.18 6.11
C GLU A 93 6.30 0.88 6.85
N ALA A 94 6.50 -0.29 6.23
CA ALA A 94 6.32 -1.57 6.92
C ALA A 94 7.19 -1.68 8.18
N MET A 95 8.45 -1.25 8.12
CA MET A 95 9.35 -1.27 9.28
C MET A 95 8.94 -0.23 10.34
N GLU A 96 8.61 1.00 9.94
CA GLU A 96 8.24 2.08 10.84
C GLU A 96 6.93 1.81 11.58
N GLU A 97 5.92 1.33 10.86
CA GLU A 97 4.57 1.14 11.41
C GLU A 97 4.42 -0.11 12.26
N THR A 98 5.23 -1.13 12.02
CA THR A 98 5.08 -2.46 12.65
C THR A 98 6.23 -2.85 13.58
N GLY A 99 7.36 -2.15 13.51
CA GLY A 99 8.55 -2.43 14.32
C GLY A 99 9.39 -3.62 13.85
N ILE A 100 8.98 -4.32 12.79
CA ILE A 100 9.82 -5.36 12.17
C ILE A 100 11.11 -4.75 11.61
N ARG A 101 12.19 -5.53 11.67
CA ARG A 101 13.54 -5.07 11.32
C ARG A 101 14.02 -5.64 10.00
N THR A 102 13.58 -6.85 9.66
CA THR A 102 14.00 -7.53 8.43
C THR A 102 12.80 -7.76 7.52
N VAL A 103 12.72 -6.93 6.47
CA VAL A 103 11.71 -7.03 5.43
C VAL A 103 12.42 -7.15 4.10
N ARG A 104 11.96 -8.06 3.26
CA ARG A 104 12.47 -8.21 1.89
C ARG A 104 11.32 -8.29 0.90
N PRO A 105 11.48 -7.77 -0.33
CA PRO A 105 10.55 -8.07 -1.40
C PRO A 105 10.51 -9.59 -1.67
N VAL A 106 9.32 -10.14 -1.87
CA VAL A 106 9.15 -11.46 -2.52
C VAL A 106 9.47 -11.32 -4.01
N THR A 107 9.02 -10.21 -4.59
CA THR A 107 9.41 -9.72 -5.92
C THR A 107 9.63 -8.20 -5.84
N GLU A 108 10.53 -7.69 -6.69
CA GLU A 108 10.74 -6.24 -6.83
C GLU A 108 9.67 -5.56 -7.71
N ASP A 109 8.84 -6.34 -8.40
CA ASP A 109 7.77 -5.83 -9.26
C ASP A 109 6.58 -5.30 -8.44
N ILE A 110 5.82 -4.39 -9.05
CA ILE A 110 4.53 -3.94 -8.50
C ILE A 110 3.60 -5.16 -8.41
N PHE A 111 3.16 -5.47 -7.20
CA PHE A 111 2.26 -6.59 -6.96
C PHE A 111 0.81 -6.22 -7.27
N SER A 112 0.41 -4.97 -7.00
CA SER A 112 -0.96 -4.48 -7.17
C SER A 112 -0.98 -2.96 -7.32
N LEU A 113 -2.04 -2.42 -7.91
CA LEU A 113 -2.22 -0.98 -8.11
C LEU A 113 -3.65 -0.54 -7.80
N GLU A 114 -3.80 0.60 -7.13
CA GLU A 114 -5.08 1.15 -6.73
C GLU A 114 -5.09 2.68 -6.82
N VAL A 115 -6.23 3.28 -7.15
CA VAL A 115 -6.52 4.69 -6.84
C VAL A 115 -7.48 4.74 -5.67
N LEU A 116 -6.98 5.22 -4.53
CA LEU A 116 -7.69 5.19 -3.25
C LEU A 116 -8.19 6.58 -2.88
N THR A 117 -9.44 6.68 -2.43
CA THR A 117 -9.99 7.92 -1.90
C THR A 117 -9.50 8.15 -0.47
N VAL A 118 -9.12 9.38 -0.17
CA VAL A 118 -8.87 9.84 1.19
C VAL A 118 -9.88 10.92 1.50
N ASP A 119 -10.71 10.69 2.51
CA ASP A 119 -11.67 11.68 2.99
C ASP A 119 -10.95 12.85 3.68
N GLY A 120 -11.55 14.02 3.57
CA GLY A 120 -11.06 15.21 4.27
C GLY A 120 -11.04 14.99 5.78
N HIS A 121 -9.92 15.37 6.41
CA HIS A 121 -9.68 15.10 7.83
C HIS A 121 -8.78 16.17 8.45
N GLU A 122 -8.71 16.18 9.78
CA GLU A 122 -7.76 17.02 10.51
C GLU A 122 -6.49 16.24 10.85
N LYS A 123 -5.34 16.81 10.52
CA LYS A 123 -4.03 16.27 10.90
C LYS A 123 -3.20 17.36 11.53
N ARG A 124 -2.74 17.14 12.77
CA ARG A 124 -1.91 18.10 13.53
C ARG A 124 -2.52 19.52 13.62
N GLY A 125 -3.84 19.62 13.73
CA GLY A 125 -4.57 20.88 13.85
C GLY A 125 -4.80 21.63 12.53
N ALA A 126 -4.52 21.01 11.38
CA ALA A 126 -4.81 21.56 10.06
C ALA A 126 -5.81 20.66 9.31
N TYR A 127 -6.75 21.29 8.60
CA TYR A 127 -7.67 20.58 7.70
C TYR A 127 -6.94 20.17 6.42
N VAL A 128 -7.09 18.91 6.03
CA VAL A 128 -6.61 18.32 4.78
C VAL A 128 -7.85 18.01 3.94
N SER A 129 -7.91 18.55 2.72
CA SER A 129 -9.02 18.28 1.79
C SER A 129 -9.04 16.82 1.34
N SER A 130 -10.21 16.32 0.94
CA SER A 130 -10.31 15.04 0.25
C SER A 130 -9.43 15.02 -1.00
N HIS A 131 -8.79 13.89 -1.26
CA HIS A 131 -7.85 13.71 -2.36
C HIS A 131 -7.70 12.22 -2.72
N LEU A 132 -6.87 11.94 -3.72
CA LEU A 132 -6.57 10.58 -4.15
C LEU A 132 -5.15 10.17 -3.78
N HIS A 133 -5.01 8.94 -3.30
CA HIS A 133 -3.74 8.23 -3.27
C HIS A 133 -3.62 7.39 -4.54
N LEU A 134 -2.58 7.68 -5.32
CA LEU A 134 -2.16 6.88 -6.48
C LEU A 134 -1.24 5.78 -5.96
N ASN A 135 -1.83 4.66 -5.55
CA ASN A 135 -1.16 3.64 -4.77
C ASN A 135 -0.58 2.53 -5.64
N VAL A 136 0.63 2.10 -5.29
CA VAL A 136 1.19 0.82 -5.74
C VAL A 136 1.52 -0.03 -4.53
N THR A 137 1.27 -1.32 -4.63
CA THR A 137 1.47 -2.27 -3.54
C THR A 137 2.61 -3.22 -3.90
N TYR A 138 3.47 -3.51 -2.93
CA TYR A 138 4.54 -4.49 -3.04
C TYR A 138 4.29 -5.69 -2.12
N LEU A 139 4.56 -6.88 -2.63
CA LEU A 139 4.53 -8.12 -1.85
C LEU A 139 5.86 -8.27 -1.11
N LEU A 140 5.81 -8.18 0.21
CA LEU A 140 6.99 -8.24 1.07
C LEU A 140 6.91 -9.46 1.99
N GLU A 141 8.05 -9.95 2.44
CA GLU A 141 8.15 -11.04 3.38
C GLU A 141 8.94 -10.62 4.63
N ALA A 142 8.43 -11.01 5.79
CA ALA A 142 9.07 -10.82 7.09
C ALA A 142 8.99 -12.10 7.95
N ASP A 143 9.78 -12.14 9.03
CA ASP A 143 9.73 -13.24 9.99
C ASP A 143 8.64 -12.98 11.04
N ASP A 144 7.63 -13.85 11.12
CA ASP A 144 6.48 -13.70 12.02
C ASP A 144 6.79 -13.97 13.50
N ARG A 145 8.06 -14.22 13.81
CA ARG A 145 8.60 -14.31 15.17
C ARG A 145 9.25 -13.01 15.64
N GLU A 146 9.40 -12.01 14.76
CA GLU A 146 9.89 -10.70 15.16
C GLU A 146 8.93 -10.02 16.14
N VAL A 147 9.50 -9.22 17.05
CA VAL A 147 8.71 -8.46 18.01
C VAL A 147 8.07 -7.28 17.30
N LEU A 148 6.74 -7.18 17.40
CA LEU A 148 5.97 -6.11 16.81
C LEU A 148 5.90 -4.91 17.74
N HIS A 149 5.98 -3.72 17.17
CA HIS A 149 5.79 -2.46 17.87
C HIS A 149 4.86 -1.55 17.06
N LYS A 150 3.88 -0.98 17.74
CA LYS A 150 3.00 0.03 17.15
C LYS A 150 3.70 1.38 17.02
N LYS A 151 3.31 2.15 16.02
CA LYS A 151 3.64 3.55 15.83
C LYS A 151 2.46 4.39 16.33
N ALA A 152 2.52 4.81 17.59
CA ALA A 152 1.36 5.32 18.33
C ALA A 152 0.70 6.58 17.74
N ASP A 153 1.41 7.32 16.88
CA ASP A 153 0.88 8.46 16.13
C ASP A 153 0.07 8.07 14.88
N GLU A 154 0.14 6.81 14.43
CA GLU A 154 -0.54 6.31 13.23
C GLU A 154 -1.47 5.12 13.53
N ASN A 155 -1.01 4.17 14.36
CA ASN A 155 -1.71 2.94 14.66
C ASN A 155 -1.73 2.61 16.18
N SER A 156 -2.72 1.83 16.61
CA SER A 156 -2.89 1.45 18.03
C SER A 156 -2.57 -0.01 18.33
N ALA A 157 -2.46 -0.85 17.30
CA ALA A 157 -2.08 -2.25 17.38
C ALA A 157 -1.44 -2.71 16.07
N VAL A 158 -0.64 -3.78 16.15
CA VAL A 158 0.00 -4.45 15.01
C VAL A 158 -0.09 -5.95 15.27
N GLY A 159 -0.39 -6.75 14.25
CA GLY A 159 -0.60 -8.19 14.43
C GLY A 159 -0.53 -8.98 13.14
N TRP A 160 -0.14 -10.24 13.28
CA TRP A 160 -0.21 -11.24 12.21
C TRP A 160 -1.58 -11.93 12.23
N PHE A 161 -2.21 -12.03 11.06
CA PHE A 161 -3.50 -12.68 10.87
C PHE A 161 -3.35 -13.81 9.85
N GLY A 162 -4.02 -14.93 10.06
CA GLY A 162 -4.14 -15.93 8.98
C GLY A 162 -4.79 -15.31 7.74
N VAL A 163 -4.45 -15.80 6.54
CA VAL A 163 -4.96 -15.25 5.26
C VAL A 163 -6.49 -15.16 5.19
N GLU A 164 -7.23 -16.09 5.79
CA GLU A 164 -8.70 -16.04 5.86
C GLU A 164 -9.24 -15.18 7.02
N GLU A 165 -8.42 -14.96 8.04
CA GLU A 165 -8.79 -14.20 9.24
C GLU A 165 -8.57 -12.70 9.03
N CYS A 166 -7.57 -12.32 8.24
CA CYS A 166 -7.23 -10.92 8.00
C CYS A 166 -8.41 -10.13 7.42
N LEU A 167 -9.17 -10.71 6.48
CA LEU A 167 -10.35 -10.07 5.90
C LEU A 167 -11.47 -9.82 6.94
N LYS A 168 -11.58 -10.65 7.98
CA LYS A 168 -12.58 -10.49 9.04
C LYS A 168 -12.22 -9.36 10.00
N ALA A 169 -10.95 -8.96 10.04
CA ALA A 169 -10.45 -7.87 10.85
C ALA A 169 -10.65 -6.49 10.18
N VAL A 170 -10.97 -6.47 8.88
CA VAL A 170 -11.11 -5.25 8.07
C VAL A 170 -12.55 -4.72 8.16
N ASN A 171 -12.70 -3.50 8.66
CA ASN A 171 -14.00 -2.84 8.82
C ASN A 171 -14.37 -1.98 7.60
N GLU A 172 -13.46 -1.81 6.64
CA GLU A 172 -13.65 -1.07 5.41
C GLU A 172 -14.13 -2.02 4.28
N PRO A 173 -15.42 -2.02 3.89
CA PRO A 173 -15.96 -3.03 2.99
C PRO A 173 -15.27 -3.05 1.62
N TRP A 174 -14.95 -1.87 1.08
CA TRP A 174 -14.27 -1.76 -0.21
C TRP A 174 -12.85 -2.35 -0.16
N MET A 175 -12.08 -1.98 0.86
CA MET A 175 -10.73 -2.53 1.07
C MET A 175 -10.79 -4.04 1.24
N ARG A 176 -11.70 -4.55 2.06
CA ARG A 176 -11.89 -5.98 2.28
C ARG A 176 -12.22 -6.74 0.99
N GLU A 177 -13.27 -6.32 0.29
CA GLU A 177 -13.89 -7.09 -0.79
C GLU A 177 -13.21 -6.91 -2.14
N ARG A 178 -12.58 -5.76 -2.38
CA ARG A 178 -11.99 -5.42 -3.68
C ARG A 178 -10.47 -5.38 -3.68
N ILE A 179 -9.86 -4.96 -2.58
CA ILE A 179 -8.40 -4.80 -2.51
C ILE A 179 -7.77 -6.02 -1.86
N TYR A 180 -8.02 -6.28 -0.58
CA TYR A 180 -7.37 -7.36 0.15
C TYR A 180 -7.76 -8.75 -0.36
N GLN A 181 -9.03 -8.96 -0.74
CA GLN A 181 -9.43 -10.21 -1.40
C GLN A 181 -8.65 -10.44 -2.71
N LYS A 182 -8.49 -9.39 -3.53
CA LYS A 182 -7.68 -9.44 -4.76
C LYS A 182 -6.23 -9.83 -4.47
N LEU A 183 -5.60 -9.22 -3.46
CA LEU A 183 -4.21 -9.53 -3.09
C LEU A 183 -4.05 -11.00 -2.68
N LEU A 184 -4.99 -11.53 -1.89
CA LEU A 184 -4.99 -12.93 -1.48
C LEU A 184 -5.19 -13.87 -2.66
N ASP A 185 -6.11 -13.54 -3.57
CA ASP A 185 -6.33 -14.34 -4.78
C ASP A 185 -5.08 -14.34 -5.68
N LYS A 186 -4.45 -13.18 -5.89
CA LYS A 186 -3.17 -13.06 -6.62
C LYS A 186 -2.07 -13.91 -5.99
N MET A 187 -1.96 -13.92 -4.65
CA MET A 187 -0.96 -14.76 -3.97
C MET A 187 -1.18 -16.25 -4.25
N ARG A 188 -2.43 -16.71 -4.22
CA ARG A 188 -2.78 -18.12 -4.50
C ARG A 188 -2.44 -18.50 -5.94
N ASP A 189 -2.70 -17.61 -6.90
CA ASP A 189 -2.50 -17.89 -8.32
C ASP A 189 -1.01 -17.94 -8.73
N ILE A 190 -0.15 -17.19 -8.04
CA ILE A 190 1.27 -17.09 -8.39
C ILE A 190 2.09 -18.28 -7.81
N ASN A 191 1.48 -19.17 -7.01
CA ASN A 191 2.16 -20.31 -6.37
C ASN A 191 3.49 -19.89 -5.69
N PHE A 192 3.46 -18.82 -4.90
CA PHE A 192 4.59 -18.49 -4.04
C PHE A 192 4.80 -19.56 -2.95
#